data_AF-A0AAJ2JT69-F1
#
_entry.id   AF-A0AAJ2JT69-F1
#
_cell.length_a   1.000
_cell.length_b   1.000
_cell.length_c   1.000
_cell.angle_alpha   90.00
_cell.angle_beta   90.00
_cell.angle_gamma   90.00
#
_symmetry.space_group_name_H-M   'P 1'
#
loop_
_entity.id
_entity.type
_entity.pdbx_description
1 polymer ?
#
loop_
_entity_poly.entity_id
_entity_poly.type
_entity_poly.pdbx_seq_one_letter_code
_entity_poly.pdbx_strand_id
1 'polypeptide(L)'
;MGIFRTIGKMLFSTLFILALTLTILLLALIKITNYETIKEIAIPIINSQLNLTQEQKTLALQYLKYKCESESKITFDIGINITIDCKDVPYLKEENISNYLATKILDSVYFEKYNCKLLECIDMKNPMYFMSFDFNKSLKEIFNYILIATIVFGIVYLVLIETLENKLLSFATIFILTSLPYFFSGYLFSMLPIKIDNNEIFALILPKIKAQLDFLLYLFILGLILLSIYFALVLKKIRILNKNK
;
A
#
# COMPACT_ATOMS: atom_id res chain seq x y z
N MET A 1 -42.54 -10.97 -3.30
CA MET A 1 -41.28 -10.32 -3.71
C MET A 1 -40.69 -11.12 -4.86
N GLY A 2 -40.38 -10.48 -5.99
CA GLY A 2 -39.96 -11.18 -7.21
C GLY A 2 -38.56 -11.80 -7.08
N ILE A 3 -38.40 -13.01 -7.61
CA ILE A 3 -37.13 -13.77 -7.70
C ILE A 3 -36.00 -12.89 -8.27
N PHE A 4 -36.30 -12.07 -9.27
CA PHE A 4 -35.37 -11.11 -9.88
C PHE A 4 -34.73 -10.14 -8.88
N ARG A 5 -35.47 -9.69 -7.86
CA ARG A 5 -34.93 -8.77 -6.86
C ARG A 5 -33.93 -9.46 -5.94
N THR A 6 -34.22 -10.70 -5.54
CA THR A 6 -33.30 -11.49 -4.71
C THR A 6 -32.01 -11.79 -5.46
N ILE A 7 -32.12 -12.18 -6.74
CA ILE A 7 -30.96 -12.38 -7.62
C ILE A 7 -30.15 -11.09 -7.75
N GLY A 8 -30.81 -9.95 -8.01
CA GLY A 8 -30.16 -8.65 -8.10
C GLY A 8 -29.42 -8.27 -6.82
N LYS A 9 -30.04 -8.44 -5.65
CA LYS A 9 -29.38 -8.18 -4.35
C LYS A 9 -28.11 -9.01 -4.20
N MET A 10 -28.17 -10.30 -4.49
CA MET A 10 -27.03 -11.20 -4.36
C MET A 10 -25.90 -10.77 -5.32
N LEU A 11 -26.22 -10.57 -6.60
CA LEU A 11 -25.25 -10.19 -7.62
C LEU A 11 -24.56 -8.86 -7.31
N PHE A 12 -25.32 -7.80 -7.00
CA PHE A 12 -24.74 -6.49 -6.69
C PHE A 12 -24.04 -6.45 -5.33
N SER A 13 -24.46 -7.28 -4.36
CA SER A 13 -23.71 -7.45 -3.10
C SER A 13 -22.32 -8.04 -3.37
N THR A 14 -22.25 -9.13 -4.15
CA THR A 14 -20.98 -9.77 -4.49
C THR A 14 -20.08 -8.85 -5.29
N LEU A 15 -20.62 -8.15 -6.31
CA LEU A 15 -19.86 -7.17 -7.09
C LEU A 15 -19.33 -6.02 -6.22
N PHE A 16 -20.15 -5.52 -5.29
CA PHE A 16 -19.72 -4.49 -4.36
C PHE A 16 -18.60 -4.97 -3.44
N ILE A 17 -18.71 -6.17 -2.86
CA ILE A 17 -17.66 -6.76 -2.00
C ILE A 17 -16.36 -6.94 -2.79
N LEU A 18 -16.43 -7.47 -4.01
CA LEU A 18 -15.25 -7.66 -4.87
C LEU A 18 -14.58 -6.33 -5.23
N ALA A 19 -15.37 -5.35 -5.67
CA ALA A 19 -14.86 -4.04 -6.05
C ALA A 19 -14.26 -3.29 -4.85
N LEU A 20 -14.91 -3.36 -3.68
CA LEU A 20 -14.40 -2.79 -2.44
C LEU A 20 -13.08 -3.46 -2.00
N THR A 21 -13.01 -4.79 -2.06
CA THR A 21 -11.80 -5.55 -1.74
C THR A 21 -10.65 -5.17 -2.68
N LEU A 22 -10.92 -5.04 -3.98
CA LEU A 22 -9.93 -4.62 -4.97
C LEU A 22 -9.49 -3.16 -4.75
N THR A 23 -10.42 -2.26 -4.41
CA THR A 23 -10.12 -0.87 -4.05
C THR A 23 -9.18 -0.80 -2.86
N ILE A 24 -9.47 -1.57 -1.81
CA ILE A 24 -8.63 -1.69 -0.61
C ILE A 24 -7.22 -2.17 -0.97
N LEU A 25 -7.13 -3.24 -1.78
CA LEU A 25 -5.86 -3.81 -2.20
C LEU A 25 -5.03 -2.80 -3.01
N LEU A 26 -5.64 -2.14 -3.99
CA LEU A 26 -4.99 -1.13 -4.80
C LEU A 26 -4.53 0.07 -3.96
N LEU A 27 -5.35 0.52 -3.01
CA LEU A 27 -4.98 1.60 -2.10
C LEU A 27 -3.76 1.21 -1.24
N ALA A 28 -3.73 -0.01 -0.72
CA ALA A 28 -2.58 -0.53 0.01
C ALA A 28 -1.32 -0.57 -0.87
N LEU A 29 -1.44 -1.08 -2.10
CA LEU A 29 -0.33 -1.11 -3.05
C LEU A 29 0.17 0.29 -3.41
N ILE A 30 -0.71 1.26 -3.66
CA ILE A 30 -0.34 2.65 -3.96
C ILE A 30 0.43 3.28 -2.81
N LYS A 31 0.00 3.02 -1.58
CA LYS A 31 0.68 3.53 -0.38
C LYS A 31 2.05 2.89 -0.20
N ILE A 32 2.14 1.56 -0.30
CA ILE A 32 3.39 0.81 -0.16
C ILE A 32 4.39 1.21 -1.25
N THR A 33 3.92 1.44 -2.48
CA THR A 33 4.77 1.81 -3.62
C THR A 33 5.02 3.31 -3.75
N ASN A 34 4.58 4.12 -2.79
CA ASN A 34 4.93 5.54 -2.77
C ASN A 34 6.42 5.70 -2.44
N TYR A 35 7.09 6.63 -3.12
CA TYR A 35 8.51 6.94 -2.91
C TYR A 35 8.89 7.04 -1.44
N GLU A 36 8.17 7.83 -0.61
CA GLU A 36 8.53 7.98 0.81
C GLU A 36 8.45 6.66 1.58
N THR A 37 7.43 5.85 1.30
CA THR A 37 7.25 4.54 1.95
C THR A 37 8.29 3.53 1.47
N ILE A 38 8.57 3.48 0.17
CA ILE A 38 9.65 2.65 -0.37
C ILE A 38 10.98 3.10 0.23
N LYS A 39 11.24 4.41 0.31
CA LYS A 39 12.48 4.96 0.88
C LYS A 39 12.69 4.53 2.32
N GLU A 40 11.66 4.60 3.14
CA GLU A 40 11.69 4.14 4.52
C GLU A 40 11.93 2.63 4.67
N ILE A 41 11.54 1.82 3.68
CA ILE A 41 11.70 0.36 3.69
C ILE A 41 13.03 -0.06 3.06
N ALA A 42 13.38 0.51 1.91
CA ALA A 42 14.49 0.13 1.07
C ALA A 42 15.84 0.63 1.60
N ILE A 43 15.93 1.86 2.15
CA ILE A 43 17.21 2.39 2.65
C ILE A 43 17.82 1.47 3.72
N PRO A 44 17.09 1.02 4.77
CA PRO A 44 17.65 0.08 5.74
C PRO A 44 18.13 -1.23 5.11
N ILE A 45 17.37 -1.77 4.15
CA ILE A 45 17.73 -3.01 3.44
C ILE A 45 19.01 -2.81 2.63
N ILE A 46 19.08 -1.77 1.81
CA ILE A 46 20.25 -1.45 0.99
C ILE A 46 21.47 -1.20 1.89
N ASN A 47 21.32 -0.45 2.98
CA ASN A 47 22.42 -0.23 3.93
C ASN A 47 22.92 -1.53 4.56
N SER A 48 22.01 -2.44 4.94
CA SER A 48 22.40 -3.74 5.50
C SER A 48 23.12 -4.63 4.49
N GLN A 49 22.80 -4.51 3.20
CA GLN A 49 23.49 -5.21 2.12
C GLN A 49 24.85 -4.59 1.78
N LEU A 50 24.95 -3.25 1.81
CA LEU A 50 26.19 -2.53 1.58
C LEU A 50 27.21 -2.78 2.71
N ASN A 51 26.75 -2.90 3.96
CA ASN A 51 27.54 -3.22 5.15
C ASN A 51 28.94 -2.57 5.19
N LEU A 52 29.00 -1.27 4.91
CA LEU A 52 30.28 -0.55 4.76
C LEU A 52 30.96 -0.36 6.12
N THR A 53 32.24 -0.74 6.21
CA THR A 53 33.09 -0.41 7.36
C THR A 53 33.38 1.10 7.40
N GLN A 54 33.81 1.62 8.56
CA GLN A 54 34.13 3.04 8.68
C GLN A 54 35.23 3.47 7.69
N GLU A 55 36.26 2.65 7.51
CA GLU A 55 37.33 2.89 6.54
C GLU A 55 36.80 2.96 5.10
N GLN A 56 35.88 2.05 4.72
CA GLN A 56 35.25 2.06 3.41
C GLN A 56 34.41 3.32 3.18
N LYS A 57 33.72 3.81 4.21
CA LYS A 57 32.95 5.07 4.15
C LYS A 57 33.86 6.27 3.89
N THR A 58 34.99 6.35 4.60
CA THR A 58 35.99 7.42 4.39
C THR A 58 36.58 7.36 2.98
N LEU A 59 36.98 6.18 2.50
CA LEU A 59 37.52 5.99 1.16
C LEU A 59 36.49 6.35 0.08
N ALA A 60 35.22 5.92 0.24
CA ALA A 60 34.15 6.28 -0.68
C ALA A 60 33.94 7.81 -0.74
N LEU A 61 33.95 8.50 0.41
CA LEU A 61 33.79 9.95 0.46
C LEU A 61 34.95 10.67 -0.21
N GLN A 62 36.18 10.23 0.03
CA GLN A 62 37.38 10.79 -0.61
C GLN A 62 37.35 10.58 -2.12
N TYR A 63 36.97 9.39 -2.58
CA TYR A 63 36.83 9.08 -4.00
C TYR A 63 35.78 9.99 -4.67
N LEU A 64 34.61 10.17 -4.06
CA LEU A 64 33.57 11.05 -4.58
C LEU A 64 34.05 12.50 -4.64
N LYS A 65 34.74 13.00 -3.60
CA LYS A 65 35.29 14.35 -3.59
C LYS A 65 36.29 14.56 -4.72
N TYR A 66 37.25 13.64 -4.88
CA TYR A 66 38.25 13.68 -5.94
C TYR A 66 37.62 13.71 -7.34
N LYS A 67 36.68 12.80 -7.60
CA LYS A 67 35.96 12.77 -8.89
C LYS A 67 35.17 14.06 -9.15
N CYS A 68 34.56 14.62 -8.12
CA CYS A 68 33.78 15.85 -8.21
C CYS A 68 34.59 17.14 -8.36
N GLU A 69 35.92 17.10 -8.30
CA GLU A 69 36.75 18.27 -8.61
C GLU A 69 36.71 18.63 -10.10
N SER A 70 36.47 17.63 -10.97
CA SER A 70 36.53 17.77 -12.42
C SER A 70 35.21 17.53 -13.14
N GLU A 71 34.24 16.90 -12.48
CA GLU A 71 32.96 16.52 -13.06
C GLU A 71 31.80 17.19 -12.31
N SER A 72 30.76 17.65 -13.01
CA SER A 72 29.53 18.15 -12.35
C SER A 72 28.64 17.02 -11.83
N LYS A 73 28.80 15.82 -12.40
CA LYS A 73 28.03 14.61 -12.07
C LYS A 73 28.92 13.40 -12.29
N ILE A 74 28.83 12.43 -11.38
CA ILE A 74 29.52 11.14 -11.51
C ILE A 74 28.46 10.07 -11.77
N THR A 75 28.70 9.22 -12.76
CA THR A 75 27.83 8.07 -13.04
C THR A 75 28.58 6.77 -12.76
N PHE A 76 27.93 5.88 -12.00
CA PHE A 76 28.42 4.54 -11.69
C PHE A 76 27.48 3.50 -12.29
N ASP A 77 28.02 2.45 -12.89
CA ASP A 77 27.25 1.30 -13.31
C ASP A 77 27.54 0.13 -12.37
N ILE A 78 26.54 -0.26 -11.58
CA ILE A 78 26.58 -1.47 -10.73
C ILE A 78 25.52 -2.50 -11.16
N GLY A 79 25.22 -2.54 -12.46
CA GLY A 79 24.04 -3.20 -13.03
C GLY A 79 22.82 -2.27 -13.11
N ILE A 80 22.93 -1.08 -12.51
CA ILE A 80 21.99 0.04 -12.62
C ILE A 80 22.84 1.31 -12.66
N ASN A 81 22.47 2.26 -13.54
CA ASN A 81 23.17 3.52 -13.68
C ASN A 81 22.80 4.48 -12.54
N ILE A 82 23.73 4.68 -11.61
CA ILE A 82 23.57 5.61 -10.48
C ILE A 82 24.24 6.91 -10.83
N THR A 83 23.49 8.00 -10.76
CA THR A 83 24.03 9.35 -10.99
C THR A 83 24.11 10.13 -9.68
N ILE A 84 25.30 10.63 -9.37
CA ILE A 84 25.59 11.45 -8.19
C ILE A 84 25.83 12.88 -8.66
N ASP A 85 25.10 13.85 -8.09
CA ASP A 85 25.35 15.27 -8.34
C ASP A 85 26.48 15.75 -7.43
N CYS A 86 27.52 16.34 -8.02
CA CYS A 86 28.69 16.79 -7.28
C CYS A 86 28.43 17.99 -6.38
N LYS A 87 27.28 18.67 -6.54
CA LYS A 87 26.82 19.72 -5.61
C LYS A 87 26.46 19.19 -4.22
N ASP A 88 26.03 17.93 -4.13
CA ASP A 88 25.62 17.32 -2.88
C ASP A 88 26.85 16.88 -2.04
N VAL A 89 27.97 16.55 -2.70
CA VAL A 89 29.15 15.91 -2.11
C VAL A 89 29.88 16.73 -1.04
N PRO A 90 30.05 18.06 -1.16
CA PRO A 90 30.72 18.88 -0.12
C PRO A 90 30.02 18.84 1.24
N TYR A 91 28.71 18.60 1.26
CA TYR A 91 27.89 18.58 2.48
C TYR A 91 27.81 17.19 3.12
N LEU A 92 28.35 16.16 2.45
CA LEU A 92 28.32 14.80 2.96
C LEU A 92 29.36 14.59 4.07
N LYS A 93 28.90 13.96 5.15
CA LYS A 93 29.72 13.45 6.25
C LYS A 93 29.89 11.94 6.10
N GLU A 94 30.96 11.40 6.65
CA GLU A 94 31.25 9.95 6.64
C GLU A 94 30.10 9.12 7.22
N GLU A 95 29.45 9.62 8.27
CA GLU A 95 28.32 8.95 8.92
C GLU A 95 27.10 8.82 8.00
N ASN A 96 26.93 9.74 7.05
CA ASN A 96 25.75 9.84 6.19
C ASN A 96 25.96 9.25 4.79
N ILE A 97 27.18 8.84 4.43
CA ILE A 97 27.48 8.41 3.07
C ILE A 97 26.71 7.15 2.67
N SER A 98 26.54 6.18 3.58
CA SER A 98 25.77 4.96 3.32
C SER A 98 24.32 5.30 2.99
N ASN A 99 23.68 6.15 3.80
CA ASN A 99 22.30 6.60 3.57
C ASN A 99 22.18 7.36 2.24
N TYR A 100 23.15 8.21 1.92
CA TYR A 100 23.17 8.96 0.67
C TYR A 100 23.29 8.02 -0.55
N LEU A 101 24.24 7.09 -0.53
CA LEU A 101 24.41 6.11 -1.60
C LEU A 101 23.18 5.22 -1.75
N ALA A 102 22.61 4.73 -0.64
CA ALA A 102 21.37 3.96 -0.64
C ALA A 102 20.20 4.75 -1.24
N THR A 103 20.12 6.06 -0.95
CA THR A 103 19.10 6.94 -1.54
C THR A 103 19.31 7.08 -3.04
N LYS A 104 20.55 7.31 -3.52
CA LYS A 104 20.81 7.43 -4.97
C LYS A 104 20.59 6.10 -5.72
N ILE A 105 20.89 4.96 -5.11
CA ILE A 105 20.54 3.63 -5.64
C ILE A 105 19.02 3.54 -5.80
N LEU A 106 18.27 3.86 -4.74
CA LEU A 106 16.82 3.83 -4.78
C LEU A 106 16.24 4.78 -5.82
N ASP A 107 16.74 6.01 -5.90
CA ASP A 107 16.29 7.02 -6.86
C ASP A 107 16.47 6.51 -8.31
N SER A 108 17.60 5.86 -8.56
CA SER A 108 17.92 5.31 -9.88
C SER A 108 16.97 4.20 -10.29
N VAL A 109 16.46 3.41 -9.33
CA VAL A 109 15.46 2.36 -9.57
C VAL A 109 14.04 2.96 -9.65
N TYR A 110 13.69 3.82 -8.70
CA TYR A 110 12.34 4.35 -8.58
C TYR A 110 11.97 5.27 -9.74
N PHE A 111 12.90 6.11 -10.20
CA PHE A 111 12.68 7.05 -11.30
C PHE A 111 13.16 6.55 -12.66
N GLU A 112 13.55 5.27 -12.75
CA GLU A 112 13.80 4.64 -14.04
C GLU A 112 12.53 4.68 -14.90
N LYS A 113 12.68 5.06 -16.17
CA LYS A 113 11.56 5.12 -17.12
C LYS A 113 11.40 3.78 -17.81
N TYR A 114 10.25 3.14 -17.61
CA TYR A 114 9.94 1.87 -18.23
C TYR A 114 9.08 2.10 -19.47
N ASN A 115 9.65 1.85 -20.66
CA ASN A 115 8.96 2.04 -21.95
C ASN A 115 8.03 0.86 -22.30
N CYS A 116 7.26 0.37 -21.34
CA CYS A 116 6.31 -0.73 -21.53
C CYS A 116 4.95 -0.37 -20.92
N LYS A 117 3.86 -0.97 -21.41
CA LYS A 117 2.56 -0.88 -20.74
C LYS A 117 2.55 -1.77 -19.49
N LEU A 118 1.69 -1.48 -18.51
CA LEU A 118 1.65 -2.20 -17.23
C LEU A 118 1.65 -3.74 -17.37
N LEU A 119 0.80 -4.30 -18.25
CA LEU A 119 0.76 -5.76 -18.48
C LEU A 119 2.06 -6.27 -19.10
N GLU A 120 2.59 -5.57 -20.10
CA GLU A 120 3.85 -5.93 -20.76
C GLU A 120 5.03 -5.86 -19.78
N CYS A 121 5.07 -4.87 -18.89
CA CYS A 121 6.11 -4.74 -17.86
C CYS A 121 6.04 -5.87 -16.82
N ILE A 122 4.83 -6.30 -16.44
CA ILE A 122 4.62 -7.43 -15.54
C ILE A 122 5.10 -8.73 -16.19
N ASP A 123 4.81 -8.92 -17.48
CA ASP A 123 5.20 -10.10 -18.25
C ASP A 123 6.72 -10.19 -18.47
N MET A 124 7.41 -9.06 -18.55
CA MET A 124 8.89 -8.98 -18.59
C MET A 124 9.56 -9.44 -17.29
N LYS A 125 8.79 -9.71 -16.22
CA LYS A 125 9.27 -10.21 -14.91
C LYS A 125 10.39 -9.36 -14.32
N ASN A 126 10.44 -8.06 -14.59
CA ASN A 126 11.40 -7.18 -13.97
C ASN A 126 10.91 -6.80 -12.56
N PRO A 127 11.51 -7.31 -11.47
CA PRO A 127 11.03 -7.03 -10.11
C PRO A 127 11.18 -5.55 -9.72
N MET A 128 12.12 -4.82 -10.34
CA MET A 128 12.36 -3.40 -10.07
C MET A 128 11.18 -2.53 -10.50
N TYR A 129 10.45 -2.95 -11.54
CA TYR A 129 9.26 -2.23 -12.01
C TYR A 129 8.21 -2.06 -10.90
N PHE A 130 8.00 -3.05 -10.04
CA PHE A 130 7.04 -2.97 -8.93
C PHE A 130 7.40 -1.91 -7.88
N MET A 131 8.66 -1.47 -7.85
CA MET A 131 9.16 -0.40 -6.99
C MET A 131 9.36 0.93 -7.74
N SER A 132 8.83 1.06 -8.97
CA SER A 132 9.01 2.24 -9.80
C SER A 132 7.87 3.26 -9.65
N PHE A 133 8.18 4.51 -10.01
CA PHE A 133 7.22 5.59 -10.17
C PHE A 133 6.13 5.24 -11.20
N ASP A 134 6.52 4.62 -12.32
CA ASP A 134 5.59 4.26 -13.40
C ASP A 134 4.55 3.23 -12.94
N PHE A 135 4.95 2.26 -12.12
CA PHE A 135 4.01 1.32 -11.50
C PHE A 135 3.08 2.01 -10.50
N ASN A 136 3.61 2.85 -9.60
CA ASN A 136 2.78 3.62 -8.66
C ASN A 136 1.75 4.50 -9.38
N LYS A 137 2.16 5.16 -10.46
CA LYS A 137 1.29 5.98 -11.31
C LYS A 137 0.19 5.13 -11.95
N SER A 138 0.56 3.99 -12.53
CA SER A 138 -0.40 3.08 -13.17
C SER A 138 -1.42 2.54 -12.16
N LEU A 139 -0.99 2.21 -10.94
CA LEU A 139 -1.89 1.80 -9.87
C LEU A 139 -2.89 2.90 -9.50
N LYS A 140 -2.45 4.16 -9.41
CA LYS A 140 -3.32 5.32 -9.13
C LYS A 140 -4.39 5.51 -10.21
N GLU A 141 -4.02 5.31 -11.47
CA GLU A 141 -4.97 5.38 -12.59
C GLU A 141 -6.02 4.26 -12.48
N ILE A 142 -5.60 3.00 -12.29
CA ILE A 142 -6.50 1.86 -12.10
C ILE A 142 -7.41 2.06 -10.88
N PHE A 143 -6.84 2.55 -9.77
CA PHE A 143 -7.58 2.82 -8.54
C PHE A 143 -8.76 3.77 -8.77
N ASN A 144 -8.58 4.84 -9.55
CA ASN A 144 -9.67 5.77 -9.83
C ASN A 144 -10.86 5.08 -10.52
N TYR A 145 -10.60 4.20 -11.49
CA TYR A 145 -11.65 3.45 -12.17
C TYR A 145 -12.36 2.46 -11.25
N ILE A 146 -11.60 1.70 -10.44
CA ILE A 146 -12.17 0.72 -9.50
C ILE A 146 -12.93 1.41 -8.36
N LEU A 147 -12.49 2.59 -7.92
CA LEU A 147 -13.20 3.38 -6.92
C LEU A 147 -14.57 3.83 -7.44
N ILE A 148 -14.64 4.34 -8.67
CA ILE A 148 -15.91 4.71 -9.32
C ILE A 148 -16.84 3.48 -9.40
N ALA A 149 -16.32 2.34 -9.86
CA ALA A 149 -17.09 1.10 -9.93
C ALA A 149 -17.63 0.67 -8.55
N THR A 150 -16.81 0.79 -7.50
CA THR A 150 -17.19 0.47 -6.12
C THR A 150 -18.32 1.35 -5.62
N ILE A 151 -18.27 2.66 -5.89
CA ILE A 151 -19.32 3.60 -5.53
C ILE A 151 -20.62 3.26 -6.27
N VAL A 152 -20.55 3.00 -7.57
CA VAL A 152 -21.73 2.65 -8.39
C VAL A 152 -22.37 1.36 -7.89
N PHE A 153 -21.60 0.29 -7.67
CA PHE A 153 -22.14 -0.96 -7.14
C PHE A 153 -22.70 -0.79 -5.72
N GLY A 154 -22.06 0.02 -4.88
CA GLY A 154 -22.57 0.36 -3.55
C GLY A 154 -23.93 1.06 -3.59
N ILE A 155 -24.10 2.05 -4.47
CA ILE A 155 -25.38 2.77 -4.64
C ILE A 155 -26.46 1.83 -5.16
N VAL A 156 -26.17 1.04 -6.20
CA VAL A 156 -27.14 0.08 -6.76
C VAL A 156 -27.55 -0.95 -5.70
N TYR A 157 -26.58 -1.48 -4.95
CA TYR A 157 -26.85 -2.40 -3.85
C TYR A 157 -27.74 -1.76 -2.76
N LEU A 158 -27.48 -0.51 -2.39
CA LEU A 158 -28.26 0.24 -1.41
C LEU A 158 -29.71 0.43 -1.85
N VAL A 159 -29.96 0.71 -3.14
CA VAL A 159 -31.32 0.88 -3.70
C VAL A 159 -32.08 -0.45 -3.70
N LEU A 160 -31.39 -1.57 -3.92
CA LEU A 160 -32.02 -2.89 -3.96
C LEU A 160 -32.51 -3.38 -2.60
N ILE A 161 -31.93 -2.91 -1.49
CA ILE A 161 -32.36 -3.25 -0.14
C ILE A 161 -33.57 -2.38 0.26
N GLU A 162 -34.61 -3.03 0.77
CA GLU A 162 -35.90 -2.38 1.10
C GLU A 162 -35.86 -1.59 2.40
N THR A 163 -35.49 -2.25 3.50
CA THR A 163 -35.58 -1.67 4.83
C THR A 163 -34.25 -1.03 5.22
N LEU A 164 -34.34 0.11 5.94
CA LEU A 164 -33.16 0.78 6.48
C LEU A 164 -32.37 -0.15 7.43
N GLU A 165 -33.07 -0.97 8.21
CA GLU A 165 -32.49 -2.00 9.08
C GLU A 165 -31.57 -2.94 8.29
N ASN A 166 -32.06 -3.49 7.17
CA ASN A 166 -31.26 -4.41 6.34
C ASN A 166 -30.12 -3.68 5.62
N LYS A 167 -30.27 -2.40 5.28
CA LYS A 167 -29.19 -1.59 4.69
C LYS A 167 -28.04 -1.47 5.68
N LEU A 168 -28.34 -1.02 6.89
CA LEU A 168 -27.34 -0.82 7.94
C LEU A 168 -26.62 -2.12 8.29
N LEU A 169 -27.37 -3.21 8.50
CA LEU A 169 -26.79 -4.52 8.79
C LEU A 169 -25.88 -4.99 7.65
N SER A 170 -26.34 -4.91 6.40
CA SER A 170 -25.59 -5.39 5.24
C SER A 170 -24.27 -4.63 5.06
N PHE A 171 -24.31 -3.30 5.09
CA PHE A 171 -23.10 -2.48 4.94
C PHE A 171 -22.16 -2.64 6.14
N ALA A 172 -22.69 -2.75 7.36
CA ALA A 172 -21.90 -3.06 8.55
C ALA A 172 -21.14 -4.38 8.39
N THR A 173 -21.83 -5.44 7.98
CA THR A 173 -21.21 -6.76 7.75
C THR A 173 -20.13 -6.70 6.68
N ILE A 174 -20.38 -6.01 5.56
CA ILE A 174 -19.40 -5.88 4.47
C ILE A 174 -18.15 -5.11 4.93
N PHE A 175 -18.32 -3.99 5.63
CA PHE A 175 -17.18 -3.19 6.12
C PHE A 175 -16.37 -3.93 7.18
N ILE A 176 -17.05 -4.62 8.11
CA ILE A 176 -16.36 -5.46 9.10
C ILE A 176 -15.59 -6.58 8.38
N LEU A 177 -16.22 -7.32 7.47
CA LEU A 177 -15.59 -8.45 6.79
C LEU A 177 -14.39 -8.02 5.93
N THR A 178 -14.53 -6.94 5.16
CA THR A 178 -13.45 -6.42 4.31
C THR A 178 -12.29 -5.82 5.10
N SER A 179 -12.52 -5.43 6.36
CA SER A 179 -11.47 -4.92 7.26
C SER A 179 -10.73 -6.01 8.05
N LEU A 180 -11.24 -7.25 8.09
CA LEU A 180 -10.60 -8.35 8.81
C LEU A 180 -9.11 -8.56 8.48
N PRO A 181 -8.65 -8.45 7.22
CA PRO A 181 -7.24 -8.59 6.88
C PRO A 181 -6.31 -7.66 7.67
N TYR A 182 -6.78 -6.52 8.16
CA TYR A 182 -5.99 -5.64 9.04
C TYR A 182 -5.55 -6.35 10.34
N PHE A 183 -6.47 -7.08 10.98
CA PHE A 183 -6.20 -7.80 12.22
C PHE A 183 -5.34 -9.05 11.97
N PHE A 184 -5.52 -9.68 10.81
CA PHE A 184 -4.72 -10.84 10.41
C PHE A 184 -3.41 -10.48 9.73
N SER A 185 -3.13 -9.20 9.47
CA SER A 185 -1.93 -8.77 8.76
C SER A 185 -0.65 -9.35 9.36
N GLY A 186 -0.48 -9.25 10.69
CA GLY A 186 0.69 -9.82 11.39
C GLY A 186 0.85 -11.33 11.18
N TYR A 187 -0.26 -12.08 11.15
CA TYR A 187 -0.26 -13.50 10.86
C TYR A 187 0.06 -13.79 9.38
N LEU A 188 -0.56 -13.07 8.45
CA LEU A 188 -0.28 -13.19 7.01
C LEU A 188 1.18 -12.90 6.69
N PHE A 189 1.78 -11.92 7.37
CA PHE A 189 3.21 -11.62 7.23
C PHE A 189 4.10 -12.74 7.76
N SER A 190 3.71 -13.41 8.84
CA SER A 190 4.44 -14.58 9.36
C SER A 190 4.38 -15.81 8.45
N MET A 191 3.39 -15.89 7.56
CA MET A 191 3.24 -16.97 6.59
C MET A 191 4.06 -16.76 5.31
N LEU A 192 4.58 -15.55 5.07
CA LEU A 192 5.41 -15.31 3.90
C LEU A 192 6.69 -16.15 4.03
N PRO A 193 7.06 -16.95 3.00
CA PRO A 193 8.26 -17.79 3.01
C PRO A 193 9.49 -16.90 2.82
N ILE A 194 9.77 -16.06 3.80
CA ILE A 194 10.88 -15.13 3.78
C ILE A 194 11.98 -15.75 4.64
N LYS A 195 12.90 -16.46 3.97
CA LYS A 195 14.21 -16.83 4.52
C LYS A 195 15.12 -15.59 4.53
N ILE A 196 14.72 -14.53 5.24
CA ILE A 196 15.64 -13.45 5.57
C ILE A 196 16.18 -13.79 6.95
N ASP A 197 17.44 -14.21 7.02
CA ASP A 197 18.16 -14.56 8.25
C ASP A 197 18.14 -13.44 9.31
N ASN A 198 17.72 -12.23 8.96
CA ASN A 198 17.64 -11.07 9.85
C ASN A 198 16.20 -10.76 10.26
N ASN A 199 15.73 -11.43 11.32
CA ASN A 199 14.48 -11.11 12.02
C ASN A 199 14.35 -9.61 12.36
N GLU A 200 15.47 -8.89 12.53
CA GLU A 200 15.52 -7.47 12.86
C GLU A 200 15.04 -6.55 11.73
N ILE A 201 15.40 -6.84 10.47
CA ILE A 201 14.99 -6.00 9.32
C ILE A 201 13.48 -6.13 9.11
N PHE A 202 12.95 -7.35 9.21
CA PHE A 202 11.52 -7.58 9.09
C PHE A 202 10.73 -6.91 10.23
N ALA A 203 11.27 -6.93 11.45
CA ALA A 203 10.70 -6.22 12.60
C ALA A 203 10.67 -4.69 12.41
N LEU A 204 11.59 -4.12 11.64
CA LEU A 204 11.61 -2.68 11.30
C LEU A 204 10.63 -2.32 10.17
N ILE A 205 10.38 -3.23 9.23
CA ILE A 205 9.52 -2.99 8.06
C ILE A 205 8.05 -3.21 8.38
N LEU A 206 7.73 -4.25 9.16
CA LEU A 206 6.36 -4.66 9.45
C LEU A 206 5.48 -3.53 10.04
N PRO A 207 5.95 -2.73 11.02
CA PRO A 207 5.17 -1.61 11.56
C PRO A 207 4.86 -0.56 10.49
N LYS A 208 5.79 -0.30 9.57
CA LYS A 208 5.63 0.68 8.49
C LYS A 208 4.59 0.23 7.49
N ILE A 209 4.62 -1.05 7.10
CA ILE A 209 3.59 -1.62 6.22
C ILE A 209 2.22 -1.61 6.93
N LYS A 210 2.18 -1.97 8.21
CA LYS A 210 0.94 -1.95 8.99
C LYS A 210 0.34 -0.54 9.09
N ALA A 211 1.15 0.49 9.28
CA ALA A 211 0.71 1.89 9.29
C ALA A 211 0.04 2.29 7.95
N GLN A 212 0.52 1.74 6.82
CA GLN A 212 -0.14 1.98 5.53
C GLN A 212 -1.54 1.34 5.45
N LEU A 213 -1.83 0.33 6.28
CA LEU A 213 -3.10 -0.37 6.36
C LEU A 213 -4.09 0.25 7.39
N ASP A 214 -3.72 1.30 8.11
CA ASP A 214 -4.57 1.93 9.14
C ASP A 214 -5.94 2.39 8.61
N PHE A 215 -6.06 2.61 7.29
CA PHE A 215 -7.35 2.93 6.68
C PHE A 215 -8.39 1.80 6.82
N LEU A 216 -7.95 0.54 6.92
CA LEU A 216 -8.82 -0.60 7.19
C LEU A 216 -9.42 -0.53 8.60
N LEU A 217 -8.70 0.03 9.57
CA LEU A 217 -9.23 0.25 10.91
C LEU A 217 -10.37 1.26 10.88
N TYR A 218 -10.27 2.33 10.08
CA TYR A 218 -11.39 3.27 9.90
C TYR A 218 -12.61 2.61 9.28
N LEU A 219 -12.44 1.72 8.29
CA LEU A 219 -13.54 0.94 7.73
C LEU A 219 -14.17 0.00 8.77
N PHE A 220 -13.35 -0.64 9.61
CA PHE A 220 -13.83 -1.46 10.72
C PHE A 220 -14.67 -0.66 11.71
N ILE A 221 -14.16 0.49 12.17
CA ILE A 221 -14.86 1.40 13.10
C ILE A 221 -16.19 1.87 12.49
N LEU A 222 -16.18 2.25 11.21
CA LEU A 222 -17.40 2.63 10.49
C LEU A 222 -18.41 1.48 10.46
N GLY A 223 -17.96 0.25 10.22
CA GLY A 223 -18.78 -0.96 10.31
C GLY A 223 -19.41 -1.16 11.69
N LEU A 224 -18.65 -0.96 12.78
CA LEU A 224 -19.14 -1.05 14.15
C LEU A 224 -20.18 0.03 14.49
N ILE A 225 -19.98 1.26 13.99
CA ILE A 225 -20.95 2.36 14.16
C ILE A 225 -22.27 2.00 13.47
N LEU A 226 -22.22 1.54 12.22
CA LEU A 226 -23.41 1.13 11.48
C LEU A 226 -24.15 -0.03 12.17
N LEU A 227 -23.40 -1.01 12.70
CA LEU A 227 -23.94 -2.13 13.46
C LEU A 227 -24.65 -1.67 14.74
N SER A 228 -24.05 -0.70 15.45
CA SER A 228 -24.61 -0.12 16.68
C SER A 228 -25.91 0.64 16.40
N ILE A 229 -25.96 1.43 15.32
CA ILE A 229 -27.17 2.13 14.86
C ILE A 229 -28.26 1.11 14.51
N TYR A 230 -27.90 0.02 13.81
CA TYR A 230 -28.83 -1.06 13.51
C TYR A 230 -29.46 -1.65 14.78
N PHE A 231 -28.65 -2.01 15.80
CA PHE A 231 -29.17 -2.53 17.06
C PHE A 231 -30.09 -1.54 17.79
N ALA A 232 -29.74 -0.25 17.79
CA ALA A 232 -30.58 0.79 18.40
C ALA A 232 -31.96 0.90 17.73
N LEU A 233 -32.03 0.79 16.39
CA LEU A 233 -33.29 0.80 15.65
C LEU A 233 -34.14 -0.43 15.95
N VAL A 234 -33.52 -1.62 15.99
CA VAL A 234 -34.20 -2.88 16.33
C VAL A 234 -34.78 -2.81 17.75
N LEU A 235 -34.00 -2.35 18.73
CA LEU A 235 -34.46 -2.19 20.12
C LEU A 235 -35.62 -1.19 20.24
N LYS A 236 -35.56 -0.06 19.51
CA LYS A 236 -36.65 0.93 19.48
C LYS A 236 -37.95 0.31 18.96
N LYS A 237 -37.87 -0.46 17.87
CA LYS A 237 -39.01 -1.16 17.27
C LYS A 237 -39.63 -2.18 18.23
N ILE A 238 -38.81 -2.95 18.94
CA ILE A 238 -39.27 -3.91 19.96
C ILE A 238 -39.98 -3.18 21.11
N ARG A 239 -39.42 -2.07 21.60
CA ARG A 239 -40.06 -1.27 22.67
C ARG A 239 -41.42 -0.72 22.26
N ILE A 240 -41.57 -0.26 21.02
CA ILE A 240 -42.85 0.24 20.51
C ILE A 240 -43.88 -0.89 20.42
N LEU A 241 -43.48 -2.07 19.95
CA LEU A 241 -44.36 -3.24 19.88
C LEU A 241 -44.85 -3.70 21.25
N ASN A 242 -43.98 -3.67 22.26
CA ASN A 242 -44.35 -4.05 23.64
C ASN A 242 -45.23 -3.01 24.35
N LYS A 243 -45.21 -1.74 23.95
CA LYS A 243 -46.10 -0.70 24.50
C LYS A 243 -47.53 -0.78 23.96
N ASN A 244 -47.74 -1.47 22.85
CA ASN A 244 -49.02 -1.58 22.17
C ASN A 244 -49.73 -2.93 22.45
N LYS A 245 -49.16 -3.77 23.31
CA LYS A 245 -49.75 -5.01 23.83
C LYS A 245 -50.20 -4.78 25.26
#